data_AF-A0A9X2J7C7-F1
#
_entry.id   AF-A0A9X2J7C7-F1
#
_cell.length_a   1.000
_cell.length_b   1.000
_cell.length_c   1.000
_cell.angle_alpha   90.00
_cell.angle_beta   90.00
_cell.angle_gamma   90.00
#
_symmetry.space_group_name_H-M   'P 1'
#
loop_
_entity.id
_entity.type
_entity.pdbx_description
1 polymer ?
#
loop_
_entity_poly.entity_id
_entity_poly.type
_entity_poly.pdbx_seq_one_letter_code
_entity_poly.pdbx_strand_id
1 'polypeptide(L)' 'MTKPTFDMDAPVKALREGKDLSGKDGILTPLIKQLTEAAMTAELEEHLASEDKPNRKNGTTS' A
#
# COMPACT_ATOMS: atom_id res chain seq x y z
N MET A 1 8.31 -11.31 5.93
CA MET A 1 7.77 -10.29 5.01
C MET A 1 6.72 -10.92 4.13
N THR A 2 5.45 -10.55 4.29
CA THR A 2 4.45 -10.80 3.24
C THR A 2 4.68 -9.79 2.13
N LYS A 3 5.05 -10.27 0.94
CA LYS A 3 5.20 -9.43 -0.25
C LYS A 3 3.88 -8.70 -0.50
N PRO A 4 3.86 -7.36 -0.64
CA PRO A 4 2.63 -6.64 -0.93
C PRO A 4 2.06 -7.13 -2.26
N THR A 5 0.81 -7.60 -2.23
CA THR A 5 0.09 -8.08 -3.41
C THR A 5 -0.62 -6.89 -4.05
N PHE A 6 -0.17 -6.51 -5.23
CA PHE A 6 -0.84 -5.50 -6.04
C PHE A 6 -1.85 -6.18 -6.97
N ASP A 7 -3.13 -5.88 -6.78
CA ASP A 7 -4.19 -6.32 -7.69
C ASP A 7 -4.22 -5.41 -8.92
N MET A 8 -3.85 -5.97 -10.07
CA MET A 8 -3.80 -5.26 -11.35
C MET A 8 -5.00 -5.56 -12.25
N ASP A 9 -5.87 -6.50 -11.89
CA ASP A 9 -6.98 -6.91 -12.75
C ASP A 9 -8.04 -5.82 -12.84
N ALA A 10 -8.40 -5.22 -11.70
CA ALA A 10 -9.36 -4.12 -11.65
C ALA A 10 -8.86 -2.83 -12.36
N PRO A 11 -7.61 -2.36 -12.13
CA PRO A 11 -7.03 -1.24 -12.87
C PRO A 11 -6.99 -1.45 -14.39
N VAL A 12 -6.59 -2.64 -14.85
CA VAL A 12 -6.52 -2.97 -16.28
C VAL A 12 -7.90 -2.95 -16.91
N LYS A 13 -8.92 -3.48 -16.21
CA LYS A 13 -10.31 -3.42 -16.67
C LYS A 13 -10.81 -1.96 -16.76
N ALA A 14 -10.60 -1.16 -15.72
CA ALA A 14 -11.02 0.24 -15.70
C ALA A 14 -10.31 1.08 -16.79
N LEU A 15 -9.05 0.76 -17.09
CA LEU A 15 -8.32 1.40 -18.20
C LEU A 15 -8.97 1.09 -19.55
N ARG A 16 -9.39 -0.17 -19.77
CA ARG A 16 -10.09 -0.58 -21.00
C ARG A 16 -11.47 0.06 -21.12
N GLU A 17 -12.12 0.34 -20.00
CA GLU A 17 -13.42 1.04 -19.93
C GLU A 17 -13.28 2.57 -20.09
N GLY A 18 -12.05 3.09 -20.20
CA GLY A 18 -11.80 4.52 -20.45
C GLY A 18 -11.93 5.40 -19.21
N LYS A 19 -11.84 4.82 -18.01
CA LYS A 19 -11.85 5.58 -16.76
C LYS A 19 -10.60 6.47 -16.67
N ASP A 20 -10.74 7.64 -16.07
CA ASP A 20 -9.62 8.56 -15.87
C ASP A 20 -8.50 7.93 -15.04
N LEU A 21 -7.25 8.22 -15.39
CA LEU A 21 -6.07 7.75 -14.66
C LEU A 21 -5.95 8.41 -13.28
N SER A 22 -6.31 9.69 -13.19
CA SER A 22 -6.14 10.55 -12.02
C SER A 22 -7.47 11.04 -11.45
N GLY A 23 -7.43 11.73 -10.31
CA GLY A 23 -8.61 12.25 -9.61
C GLY A 23 -9.08 11.33 -8.49
N LYS A 24 -10.10 11.76 -7.75
CA LYS A 24 -10.59 11.04 -6.55
C LYS A 24 -10.91 9.58 -6.84
N ASP A 25 -11.51 9.30 -7.99
CA ASP A 25 -11.90 7.96 -8.43
C ASP A 25 -11.01 7.42 -9.56
N GLY A 26 -9.85 8.04 -9.79
CA GLY A 26 -8.92 7.65 -10.85
C GLY A 26 -8.34 6.25 -10.64
N ILE A 27 -7.95 5.62 -11.75
CA ILE A 27 -7.36 4.26 -11.76
C ILE A 27 -6.12 4.16 -10.87
N LEU A 28 -5.30 5.21 -10.82
CA LEU A 28 -4.04 5.22 -10.07
C LEU A 28 -4.24 5.42 -8.57
N THR A 29 -5.38 5.99 -8.14
CA THR A 29 -5.64 6.31 -6.73
C THR A 29 -5.52 5.10 -5.80
N PRO A 30 -6.18 3.94 -6.06
CA PRO A 30 -6.01 2.75 -5.23
C PRO A 30 -4.58 2.19 -5.29
N LEU A 31 -3.90 2.27 -6.44
CA LEU A 31 -2.53 1.78 -6.60
C LEU A 31 -1.52 2.61 -5.80
N ILE A 32 -1.65 3.93 -5.82
CA ILE A 32 -0.84 4.85 -5.01
C ILE A 32 -1.07 4.54 -3.53
N LYS A 33 -2.31 4.35 -3.10
CA LYS A 33 -2.63 3.96 -1.71
C LYS A 33 -1.90 2.67 -1.32
N GLN A 34 -2.08 1.60 -2.10
CA GLN A 34 -1.43 0.30 -1.83
C GLN A 34 0.10 0.43 -1.74
N LEU A 35 0.72 1.19 -2.66
CA LEU A 35 2.16 1.42 -2.65
C LEU A 35 2.60 2.18 -1.39
N THR A 36 1.90 3.26 -1.04
CA THR A 36 2.25 4.07 0.13
C THR A 36 2.07 3.31 1.44
N GLU A 37 1.01 2.52 1.59
CA GLU A 37 0.80 1.67 2.77
C GLU A 37 1.86 0.57 2.89
N ALA A 38 2.23 -0.05 1.77
CA ALA A 38 3.30 -1.03 1.74
C ALA A 38 4.66 -0.44 2.11
N ALA A 39 5.02 0.72 1.56
CA ALA A 39 6.26 1.41 1.89
C ALA A 39 6.31 1.79 3.38
N MET A 40 5.24 2.40 3.89
CA MET A 40 5.16 2.83 5.29
C MET A 40 5.19 1.65 6.28
N THR A 41 4.60 0.51 5.91
CA THR A 41 4.68 -0.73 6.70
C THR A 41 6.11 -1.27 6.74
N ALA A 42 6.80 -1.28 5.60
CA ALA A 42 8.19 -1.73 5.53
C ALA A 42 9.12 -0.82 6.33
N GLU A 43 8.96 0.50 6.23
CA GLU A 43 9.73 1.46 7.04
C GLU A 43 9.50 1.27 8.54
N LEU A 44 8.25 1.01 8.96
CA LEU A 44 7.93 0.77 10.36
C LEU A 44 8.51 -0.55 10.88
N GLU A 45 8.54 -1.60 10.05
CA GLU A 45 9.16 -2.88 10.40
C GLU A 45 10.67 -2.75 10.53
N GLU A 46 11.33 -2.06 9.59
CA GLU A 46 12.76 -1.79 9.65
C GLU A 46 13.11 -0.98 10.89
N HIS A 47 12.34 0.09 11.18
CA HIS A 47 12.56 0.91 12.36
C HIS A 47 12.49 0.09 13.66
N LEU A 48 11.47 -0.75 13.82
CA LEU A 48 11.33 -1.62 14.99
C LEU A 48 12.42 -2.70 15.09
N ALA A 49 12.95 -3.17 13.96
CA ALA A 49 14.06 -4.13 13.95
C ALA A 49 15.41 -3.46 14.31
N SER A 50 15.55 -2.17 14.00
CA SER A 50 16.79 -1.40 14.18
C SER A 50 16.92 -0.70 15.55
N GLU A 51 15.84 -0.55 16.31
CA GLU A 51 15.87 0.15 17.61
C GLU A 51 16.42 -0.72 18.75
N ASP A 52 17.34 -0.15 19.55
CA ASP A 52 17.86 -0.77 20.77
C ASP A 52 16.84 -0.78 21.92
N LYS A 53 15.87 0.15 21.90
CA LYS A 53 14.85 0.27 22.94
C LYS A 53 13.64 -0.60 22.58
N PRO A 54 13.10 -1.38 23.53
CA PRO A 54 11.90 -2.17 23.28
C PRO A 54 10.72 -1.26 22.91
N ASN A 55 10.27 -1.34 21.66
CA ASN A 55 9.10 -0.63 21.15
C ASN A 55 8.15 -1.64 20.46
N ARG A 56 6.85 -1.39 20.50
CA ARG A 56 5.82 -2.30 19.95
C ARG A 56 4.80 -1.51 19.14
N LYS A 57 4.29 -2.14 18.07
CA LYS A 57 3.21 -1.59 17.25
C LYS A 57 1.96 -1.33 18.11
N ASN A 58 1.31 -0.17 17.95
CA ASN A 58 0.10 0.22 18.69
C ASN A 58 -1.16 0.21 17.79
N GLY A 59 -1.30 -0.82 16.95
CA GLY A 59 -2.30 -1.04 15.90
C GLY A 59 -1.63 -1.52 14.60
N THR A 60 -2.15 -2.41 13.75
CA THR A 60 -3.50 -2.98 13.52
C THR A 60 -3.59 -4.48 13.86
N THR A 61 -4.82 -5.01 13.95
CA THR A 61 -5.18 -6.45 13.97
C THR A 61 -6.20 -6.71 12.87
N SER A 62 -6.27 -7.96 12.35
CA SER A 62 -7.13 -8.39 11.23
C SER A 62 -8.58 -7.93 11.29
#